data_AF-A0A6N7D7L8-F1
#
_entry.id   AF-A0A6N7D7L8-F1
#
_cell.length_a   1.000
_cell.length_b   1.000
_cell.length_c   1.000
_cell.angle_alpha   90.00
_cell.angle_beta   90.00
_cell.angle_gamma   90.00
#
_symmetry.space_group_name_H-M   'P 1'
#
loop_
_entity.id
_entity.type
_entity.pdbx_description
1 polymer ?
#
loop_
_entity_poly.entity_id
_entity_poly.type
_entity_poly.pdbx_seq_one_letter_code
_entity_poly.pdbx_strand_id
1 'polypeptide(L)'
;MTPDPTNPDYLEHQAIQAQIDKLTMQGELRMDSTVGPAGSASYVPKSWNLDAYRDFLARNRATMPQMNGALPTGTKSILDLAKSTIDGAEGFYPTAYYGSKNPKRTDPKNITVRPGDFDDNAPAQASNEVAIGYGFNLNAHKNWRSLFSQMFGFTDADNHAIANGQKGLTQEQGGQLRDHLILQFNADIDRMLPGTVLNDGERAALISLAYNAGAGGLRRSGIPDAIQRGAKPQEVAQMIRSFNTLGGQLQNRRNHEAAVYLGAKAQAFFDNGSNRLPPQ
;
A
#
# COMPACT_ATOMS: atom_id res chain seq x y z
N MET A 1 1.95 -3.20 -50.32
CA MET A 1 3.32 -3.17 -49.75
C MET A 1 3.22 -3.64 -48.31
N THR A 2 3.83 -4.78 -47.98
CA THR A 2 4.00 -5.19 -46.58
C THR A 2 4.93 -4.19 -45.88
N PRO A 3 4.59 -3.67 -44.69
CA PRO A 3 5.48 -2.78 -43.96
C PRO A 3 6.80 -3.48 -43.66
N ASP A 4 7.91 -2.76 -43.79
CA ASP A 4 9.25 -3.24 -43.47
C ASP A 4 9.32 -3.57 -41.97
N PRO A 5 9.53 -4.85 -41.59
CA PRO A 5 9.52 -5.28 -40.19
C PRO A 5 10.72 -4.74 -39.38
N THR A 6 11.66 -4.05 -40.03
CA THR A 6 12.82 -3.43 -39.38
C THR A 6 12.69 -1.91 -39.23
N ASN A 7 11.60 -1.32 -39.73
CA ASN A 7 11.36 0.11 -39.58
C ASN A 7 11.11 0.45 -38.09
N PRO A 8 11.89 1.36 -37.48
CA PRO A 8 11.73 1.76 -36.07
C PRO A 8 10.31 2.22 -35.72
N ASP A 9 9.65 2.97 -36.61
CA ASP A 9 8.29 3.47 -36.40
C ASP A 9 7.27 2.32 -36.38
N TYR A 10 7.53 1.27 -37.16
CA TYR A 10 6.69 0.06 -37.20
C TYR A 10 6.88 -0.81 -35.95
N LEU A 11 8.12 -0.93 -35.46
CA LEU A 11 8.44 -1.66 -34.23
C LEU A 11 7.89 -0.94 -32.99
N GLU A 12 7.99 0.39 -32.95
CA GLU A 12 7.39 1.21 -31.89
C GLU A 12 5.86 1.08 -31.87
N HIS A 13 5.22 1.14 -33.06
CA HIS A 13 3.78 0.91 -33.21
C HIS A 13 3.34 -0.46 -32.68
N GLN A 14 4.06 -1.53 -33.01
CA GLN A 14 3.75 -2.87 -32.51
C GLN A 14 3.91 -2.98 -30.99
N ALA A 15 4.96 -2.39 -30.41
CA ALA A 15 5.18 -2.40 -28.96
C ALA A 15 4.08 -1.65 -28.21
N ILE A 16 3.64 -0.51 -28.74
CA ILE A 16 2.53 0.28 -28.20
C ILE A 16 1.21 -0.50 -28.30
N GLN A 17 0.92 -1.12 -29.45
CA GLN A 17 -0.28 -1.92 -29.63
C GLN A 17 -0.32 -3.12 -28.67
N ALA A 18 0.79 -3.85 -28.53
CA ALA A 18 0.88 -4.97 -27.60
C ALA A 18 0.62 -4.54 -26.14
N GLN A 19 1.08 -3.34 -25.75
CA GLN A 19 0.83 -2.78 -24.43
C GLN A 19 -0.64 -2.34 -24.26
N ILE A 20 -1.27 -1.76 -25.29
CA ILE A 20 -2.71 -1.43 -25.28
C ILE A 20 -3.54 -2.71 -25.13
N ASP A 21 -3.22 -3.75 -25.90
CA ASP A 21 -3.93 -5.02 -25.89
C ASP A 21 -3.82 -5.68 -24.52
N LYS A 22 -2.61 -5.69 -23.93
CA LYS A 22 -2.35 -6.17 -22.57
C LYS A 22 -3.22 -5.44 -21.54
N LEU A 23 -3.21 -4.09 -21.54
CA LEU A 23 -3.98 -3.29 -20.58
C LEU A 23 -5.50 -3.44 -20.77
N THR A 24 -5.95 -3.60 -22.01
CA THR A 24 -7.36 -3.87 -22.35
C THR A 24 -7.80 -5.24 -21.86
N MET A 25 -6.99 -6.29 -22.10
CA MET A 25 -7.24 -7.65 -21.59
C MET A 25 -7.24 -7.71 -20.06
N GLN A 26 -6.43 -6.87 -19.40
CA GLN A 26 -6.37 -6.76 -17.94
C GLN A 26 -7.54 -5.95 -17.35
N GLY A 27 -8.34 -5.27 -18.18
CA GLY A 27 -9.44 -4.40 -17.76
C GLY A 27 -8.98 -3.07 -17.16
N GLU A 28 -7.73 -2.67 -17.42
CA GLU A 28 -7.10 -1.45 -16.91
C GLU A 28 -7.31 -0.25 -17.85
N LEU A 29 -7.73 -0.49 -19.09
CA LEU A 29 -8.06 0.52 -20.08
C LEU A 29 -9.56 0.51 -20.38
N ARG A 30 -10.22 1.68 -20.34
CA ARG A 30 -11.57 1.87 -20.88
C ARG A 30 -11.45 2.52 -22.24
N MET A 31 -11.70 1.77 -23.32
CA MET A 31 -12.06 2.41 -24.58
C MET A 31 -13.53 2.82 -24.48
N ASP A 32 -13.79 4.09 -24.15
CA ASP A 32 -15.12 4.64 -24.38
C ASP A 32 -15.41 4.53 -25.88
N SER A 33 -16.55 3.91 -26.20
CA SER A 33 -17.01 3.59 -27.54
C SER A 33 -17.48 4.83 -28.33
N THR A 34 -16.76 5.94 -28.27
CA THR A 34 -17.02 7.09 -29.13
C THR A 34 -16.52 6.89 -30.57
N VAL A 35 -15.98 5.72 -30.92
CA VAL A 35 -15.65 5.35 -32.31
C VAL A 35 -16.12 3.93 -32.64
N GLY A 36 -17.44 3.75 -32.78
CA GLY A 36 -18.03 2.62 -33.51
C GLY A 36 -18.26 1.32 -32.72
N PRO A 37 -19.03 0.37 -33.31
CA PRO A 37 -19.55 -0.79 -32.60
C PRO A 37 -18.44 -1.72 -32.09
N ALA A 38 -18.67 -2.30 -30.92
CA ALA A 38 -17.83 -3.32 -30.30
C ALA A 38 -17.59 -4.50 -31.27
N GLY A 39 -16.42 -4.54 -31.90
CA GLY A 39 -16.06 -5.56 -32.88
C GLY A 39 -14.93 -5.15 -33.82
N SER A 40 -14.64 -3.87 -33.98
CA SER A 40 -13.45 -3.42 -34.71
C SER A 40 -12.30 -3.20 -33.73
N ALA A 41 -11.24 -4.01 -33.85
CA ALA A 41 -9.95 -3.69 -33.23
C ALA A 41 -9.54 -2.28 -33.70
N SER A 42 -9.63 -1.29 -32.80
CA SER A 42 -9.38 0.10 -33.13
C SER A 42 -7.94 0.27 -33.60
N TYR A 43 -7.79 0.49 -34.90
CA TYR A 43 -6.53 0.72 -35.58
C TYR A 43 -5.88 2.00 -35.07
N VAL A 44 -4.69 1.91 -34.46
CA VAL A 44 -3.91 3.08 -34.03
C VAL A 44 -3.35 3.79 -35.27
N PRO A 45 -3.73 5.06 -35.56
CA PRO A 45 -3.21 5.80 -36.70
C PRO A 45 -1.70 6.03 -36.58
N LYS A 46 -0.99 5.99 -37.72
CA LYS A 46 0.49 6.11 -37.83
C LYS A 46 1.12 7.40 -37.25
N SER A 47 0.33 8.37 -36.80
CA SER A 47 0.80 9.71 -36.40
C SER A 47 0.88 9.91 -34.88
N TRP A 48 0.99 8.84 -34.10
CA TRP A 48 1.06 8.94 -32.64
C TRP A 48 2.51 9.07 -32.18
N ASN A 49 2.82 10.11 -31.42
CA ASN A 49 4.06 10.22 -30.67
C ASN A 49 3.86 9.67 -29.24
N LEU A 50 4.96 9.32 -28.57
CA LEU A 50 4.97 8.75 -27.22
C LEU A 50 4.23 9.64 -26.20
N ASP A 51 4.25 10.95 -26.37
CA ASP A 51 3.59 11.90 -25.47
C ASP A 51 2.07 11.93 -25.65
N ALA A 52 1.58 11.83 -26.89
CA ALA A 52 0.17 11.65 -27.20
C ALA A 52 -0.35 10.29 -26.70
N TYR A 53 0.49 9.25 -26.73
CA TYR A 53 0.18 7.96 -26.12
C TYR A 53 0.07 8.04 -24.60
N ARG A 54 0.99 8.73 -23.92
CA ARG A 54 0.92 9.01 -22.48
C ARG A 54 -0.34 9.79 -22.13
N ASP A 55 -0.67 10.82 -22.92
CA ASP A 55 -1.88 11.62 -22.77
C ASP A 55 -3.15 10.79 -22.96
N PHE A 56 -3.19 9.90 -23.96
CA PHE A 56 -4.32 9.00 -24.18
C PHE A 56 -4.51 8.01 -23.04
N LEU A 57 -3.42 7.40 -22.54
CA LEU A 57 -3.47 6.54 -21.35
C LEU A 57 -3.95 7.32 -20.12
N ALA A 58 -3.53 8.58 -19.97
CA ALA A 58 -4.01 9.45 -18.90
C ALA A 58 -5.52 9.75 -19.02
N ARG A 59 -6.05 9.86 -20.24
CA ARG A 59 -7.47 10.19 -20.49
C ARG A 59 -8.42 8.99 -20.54
N ASN A 60 -7.93 7.79 -20.89
CA ASN A 60 -8.76 6.61 -21.22
C ASN A 60 -8.49 5.38 -20.33
N ARG A 61 -7.67 5.50 -19.28
CA ARG A 61 -7.64 4.46 -18.23
C ARG A 61 -8.88 4.56 -17.36
N ALA A 62 -9.36 3.40 -16.90
CA ALA A 62 -10.54 3.34 -16.05
C ALA A 62 -10.36 4.29 -14.85
N THR A 63 -11.13 5.38 -14.82
CA THR A 63 -11.31 6.17 -13.61
C THR A 63 -11.92 5.26 -12.57
N MET A 64 -11.21 5.02 -11.47
CA MET A 64 -11.87 4.46 -10.30
C MET A 64 -13.08 5.36 -10.01
N PRO A 65 -14.28 4.82 -9.76
CA PRO A 65 -15.33 5.59 -9.11
C PRO A 65 -14.67 6.24 -7.89
N GLN A 66 -14.76 7.56 -7.77
CA GLN A 66 -14.20 8.28 -6.63
C GLN A 66 -14.92 7.81 -5.35
N MET A 67 -14.41 6.73 -4.75
CA MET A 67 -14.66 6.46 -3.35
C MET A 67 -13.74 7.40 -2.57
N ASN A 68 -14.26 8.14 -1.60
CA ASN A 68 -13.40 8.88 -0.67
C ASN A 68 -12.39 7.91 -0.05
N GLY A 69 -11.10 8.08 -0.39
CA GLY A 69 -10.01 7.19 -0.01
C GLY A 69 -9.37 6.40 -1.16
N ALA A 70 -10.02 6.25 -2.32
CA ALA A 70 -9.38 5.71 -3.52
C ALA A 70 -8.54 6.81 -4.17
N LEU A 71 -7.22 6.63 -4.20
CA LEU A 71 -6.32 7.63 -4.79
C LEU A 71 -6.63 7.86 -6.28
N PRO A 72 -6.50 9.11 -6.76
CA PRO A 72 -6.54 9.41 -8.18
C PRO A 72 -5.36 8.75 -8.91
N THR A 73 -5.64 8.11 -10.04
CA THR A 73 -4.65 7.50 -10.92
C THR A 73 -3.85 8.54 -11.69
N GLY A 74 -2.53 8.44 -11.54
CA GLY A 74 -1.50 9.13 -12.31
C GLY A 74 -0.14 8.75 -11.71
N THR A 75 0.62 7.89 -12.38
CA THR A 75 2.07 7.63 -12.11
C THR A 75 2.49 7.55 -10.64
N LYS A 76 1.78 6.80 -9.79
CA LYS A 76 2.24 6.55 -8.43
C LYS A 76 2.98 5.23 -8.40
N SER A 77 4.25 5.26 -8.00
CA SER A 77 5.05 4.05 -7.78
C SER A 77 4.41 3.18 -6.68
N ILE A 78 4.80 1.90 -6.57
CA ILE A 78 4.42 1.04 -5.42
C ILE A 78 4.63 1.77 -4.09
N LEU A 79 5.73 2.53 -4.00
CA LEU A 79 6.05 3.33 -2.83
C LEU A 79 4.99 4.41 -2.58
N ASP A 80 4.56 5.15 -3.59
CA ASP A 80 3.54 6.20 -3.45
C ASP A 80 2.15 5.65 -3.12
N LEU A 81 1.78 4.49 -3.67
CA LEU A 81 0.55 3.79 -3.32
C LEU A 81 0.59 3.32 -1.86
N ALA A 82 1.65 2.60 -1.47
CA ALA A 82 1.82 2.13 -0.09
C ALA A 82 1.83 3.30 0.92
N LYS A 83 2.56 4.38 0.61
CA LYS A 83 2.59 5.62 1.40
C LYS A 83 1.19 6.15 1.65
N SER A 84 0.39 6.30 0.60
CA SER A 84 -0.96 6.86 0.75
C SER A 84 -1.90 6.00 1.60
N THR A 85 -1.81 4.68 1.44
CA THR A 85 -2.62 3.71 2.19
C THR A 85 -2.22 3.73 3.67
N ILE A 86 -0.92 3.86 3.96
CA ILE A 86 -0.38 3.94 5.32
C ILE A 86 -0.71 5.31 5.95
N ASP A 87 -0.46 6.41 5.26
CA ASP A 87 -0.66 7.77 5.78
C ASP A 87 -2.10 8.03 6.18
N GLY A 88 -3.06 7.60 5.34
CA GLY A 88 -4.48 7.74 5.64
C GLY A 88 -4.94 6.90 6.84
N ALA A 89 -4.19 5.87 7.22
CA ALA A 89 -4.55 4.96 8.30
C ALA A 89 -3.84 5.25 9.63
N GLU A 90 -2.56 5.64 9.60
CA GLU A 90 -1.75 5.83 10.81
C GLU A 90 -1.80 7.27 11.35
N GLY A 91 -1.77 8.27 10.45
CA GLY A 91 -1.48 9.66 10.85
C GLY A 91 -0.03 9.86 11.34
N PHE A 92 0.39 11.12 11.49
CA PHE A 92 1.73 11.46 12.01
C PHE A 92 1.65 11.94 13.45
N TYR A 93 2.43 11.30 14.34
CA TYR A 93 2.62 11.73 15.72
C TYR A 93 4.11 11.97 16.00
N PRO A 94 4.54 13.21 16.26
CA PRO A 94 5.96 13.54 16.37
C PRO A 94 6.63 12.91 17.59
N THR A 95 5.91 12.75 18.70
CA THR A 95 6.42 12.19 19.96
C THR A 95 6.02 10.74 20.13
N ALA A 96 6.82 9.96 20.87
CA ALA A 96 6.45 8.59 21.22
C ALA A 96 5.09 8.56 21.95
N TYR A 97 4.24 7.61 21.57
CA TYR A 97 2.89 7.44 22.11
C TYR A 97 2.58 5.98 22.41
N TYR A 98 1.70 5.76 23.38
CA TYR A 98 1.19 4.45 23.75
C TYR A 98 0.21 3.91 22.69
N GLY A 99 0.40 2.66 22.29
CA GLY A 99 -0.56 1.92 21.49
C GLY A 99 -1.95 1.84 22.17
N SER A 100 -3.00 1.60 21.39
CA SER A 100 -4.39 1.59 21.89
C SER A 100 -4.68 0.55 22.97
N LYS A 101 -3.89 -0.53 23.04
CA LYS A 101 -4.02 -1.61 24.03
C LYS A 101 -3.02 -1.50 25.19
N ASN A 102 -2.16 -0.47 25.19
CA ASN A 102 -1.16 -0.32 26.23
C ASN A 102 -1.82 0.16 27.54
N PRO A 103 -1.66 -0.53 28.68
CA PRO A 103 -2.34 -0.19 29.93
C PRO A 103 -1.85 1.14 30.53
N LYS A 104 -0.69 1.63 30.09
CA LYS A 104 -0.19 2.96 30.46
C LYS A 104 -0.93 4.09 29.74
N ARG A 105 -1.68 3.78 28.68
CA ARG A 105 -2.63 4.69 28.02
C ARG A 105 -3.90 4.81 28.88
N THR A 106 -3.82 5.65 29.90
CA THR A 106 -4.94 5.88 30.83
C THR A 106 -5.96 6.89 30.32
N ASP A 107 -5.57 7.77 29.39
CA ASP A 107 -6.44 8.77 28.77
C ASP A 107 -6.42 8.61 27.24
N PRO A 108 -7.56 8.37 26.57
CA PRO A 108 -7.64 8.33 25.12
C PRO A 108 -7.15 9.60 24.41
N LYS A 109 -7.21 10.77 25.08
CA LYS A 109 -6.80 12.08 24.56
C LYS A 109 -5.33 12.40 24.80
N ASN A 110 -4.72 11.82 25.84
CA ASN A 110 -3.30 11.98 26.13
C ASN A 110 -2.57 10.65 25.97
N ILE A 111 -2.08 10.44 24.76
CA ILE A 111 -1.45 9.19 24.35
C ILE A 111 0.07 9.22 24.46
N THR A 112 0.68 10.38 24.75
CA THR A 112 2.13 10.55 24.75
C THR A 112 2.78 9.74 25.86
N VAL A 113 3.92 9.10 25.54
CA VAL A 113 4.71 8.36 26.54
C VAL A 113 5.28 9.32 27.57
N ARG A 114 5.14 8.96 28.84
CA ARG A 114 5.73 9.70 29.95
C ARG A 114 7.20 9.35 30.15
N PRO A 115 8.02 10.27 30.67
CA PRO A 115 9.39 9.97 31.02
C PRO A 115 9.51 8.81 32.02
N GLY A 116 10.38 7.85 31.72
CA GLY A 116 10.60 6.64 32.50
C GLY A 116 9.62 5.50 32.21
N ASP A 117 8.57 5.73 31.42
CA ASP A 117 7.56 4.69 31.16
C ASP A 117 7.94 3.71 30.05
N PHE A 118 8.90 4.07 29.18
CA PHE A 118 9.36 3.17 28.13
C PHE A 118 10.31 2.12 28.71
N ASP A 119 9.92 0.85 28.60
CA ASP A 119 10.79 -0.29 28.88
C ASP A 119 11.25 -0.91 27.56
N ASP A 120 12.54 -0.80 27.30
CA ASP A 120 13.20 -1.28 26.10
C ASP A 120 13.30 -2.82 26.04
N ASN A 121 13.28 -3.45 27.21
CA ASN A 121 13.29 -4.91 27.35
C ASN A 121 11.90 -5.51 27.29
N ALA A 122 10.84 -4.70 27.28
CA ALA A 122 9.48 -5.19 27.20
C ALA A 122 9.30 -6.04 25.93
N PRO A 123 8.57 -7.17 26.03
CA PRO A 123 8.28 -7.99 24.87
C PRO A 123 7.41 -7.20 23.89
N ALA A 124 7.63 -7.42 22.59
CA ALA A 124 6.85 -6.83 21.51
C ALA A 124 5.43 -7.42 21.50
N GLN A 125 4.59 -6.88 22.36
CA GLN A 125 3.18 -7.25 22.52
C GLN A 125 2.34 -6.00 22.39
N ALA A 126 1.12 -6.13 21.88
CA ALA A 126 0.21 -5.00 21.71
C ALA A 126 -0.07 -4.27 23.05
N SER A 127 0.00 -4.97 24.17
CA SER A 127 -0.14 -4.39 25.52
C SER A 127 1.07 -3.56 25.97
N ASN A 128 2.20 -3.62 25.28
CA ASN A 128 3.39 -2.85 25.62
C ASN A 128 3.81 -1.90 24.50
N GLU A 129 3.00 -1.80 23.45
CA GLU A 129 3.34 -1.03 22.26
C GLU A 129 3.54 0.45 22.57
N VAL A 130 4.73 0.94 22.20
CA VAL A 130 5.06 2.35 22.06
C VAL A 130 5.47 2.59 20.62
N ALA A 131 4.82 3.56 19.98
CA ALA A 131 5.05 3.91 18.59
C ALA A 131 5.41 5.40 18.44
N ILE A 132 5.95 5.78 17.28
CA ILE A 132 6.29 7.16 16.93
C ILE A 132 6.16 7.40 15.42
N GLY A 133 5.98 8.65 15.02
CA GLY A 133 5.88 9.05 13.62
C GLY A 133 4.60 8.49 12.99
N TYR A 134 4.76 7.74 11.90
CA TYR A 134 3.69 7.04 11.21
C TYR A 134 3.51 5.62 11.74
N GLY A 135 3.44 5.43 13.06
CA GLY A 135 3.22 4.11 13.65
C GLY A 135 4.45 3.20 13.76
N PHE A 136 5.68 3.75 13.75
CA PHE A 136 6.88 2.94 13.96
C PHE A 136 6.94 2.42 15.41
N ASN A 137 6.81 1.11 15.62
CA ASN A 137 6.76 0.49 16.94
C ASN A 137 8.17 0.25 17.52
N LEU A 138 8.55 1.05 18.53
CA LEU A 138 9.87 0.98 19.16
C LEU A 138 10.13 -0.38 19.83
N ASN A 139 9.11 -1.01 20.43
CA ASN A 139 9.28 -2.29 21.13
C ASN A 139 9.46 -3.46 20.15
N ALA A 140 8.85 -3.39 18.97
CA ALA A 140 8.96 -4.40 17.91
C ALA A 140 10.30 -4.35 17.16
N HIS A 141 10.89 -3.17 17.02
CA HIS A 141 12.16 -2.96 16.33
C HIS A 141 13.33 -2.87 17.32
N LYS A 142 13.85 -4.01 17.81
CA LYS A 142 14.90 -4.04 18.85
C LYS A 142 16.18 -3.26 18.54
N ASN A 143 16.47 -3.00 17.27
CA ASN A 143 17.61 -2.21 16.81
C ASN A 143 17.26 -0.74 16.47
N TRP A 144 16.09 -0.23 16.88
CA TRP A 144 15.60 1.10 16.50
C TRP A 144 16.58 2.22 16.85
N ARG A 145 17.32 2.12 17.97
CA ARG A 145 18.34 3.13 18.35
C ARG A 145 19.45 3.23 17.31
N SER A 146 20.00 2.08 16.91
CA SER A 146 21.02 2.03 15.86
C SER A 146 20.49 2.55 14.54
N LEU A 147 19.23 2.24 14.20
CA LEU A 147 18.58 2.76 13.00
C LEU A 147 18.47 4.29 13.05
N PHE A 148 18.01 4.85 14.17
CA PHE A 148 17.85 6.29 14.34
C PHE A 148 19.19 7.03 14.33
N SER A 149 20.21 6.45 14.96
CA SER A 149 21.59 6.97 14.90
C SER A 149 22.11 6.98 13.46
N GLN A 150 21.87 5.92 12.68
CA GLN A 150 22.32 5.83 11.29
C GLN A 150 21.56 6.77 10.35
N MET A 151 20.24 6.88 10.51
CA MET A 151 19.40 7.69 9.61
C MET A 151 19.47 9.18 9.94
N PHE A 152 19.54 9.53 11.22
CA PHE A 152 19.34 10.91 11.68
C PHE A 152 20.49 11.47 12.51
N GLY A 153 21.52 10.68 12.80
CA GLY A 153 22.65 11.10 13.64
C GLY A 153 22.29 11.26 15.12
N PHE A 154 21.21 10.64 15.60
CA PHE A 154 20.81 10.72 17.00
C PHE A 154 21.79 9.99 17.93
N THR A 155 22.11 10.64 19.03
CA THR A 155 22.92 10.08 20.12
C THR A 155 22.08 9.16 21.02
N ASP A 156 22.72 8.44 21.94
CA ASP A 156 22.00 7.65 22.95
C ASP A 156 21.11 8.52 23.84
N ALA A 157 21.54 9.75 24.15
CA ALA A 157 20.74 10.71 24.90
C ALA A 157 19.48 11.14 24.11
N ASP A 158 19.63 11.38 22.79
CA ASP A 158 18.50 11.68 21.92
C ASP A 158 17.52 10.51 21.85
N ASN A 159 18.03 9.29 21.63
CA ASN A 159 17.23 8.09 21.59
C ASN A 159 16.46 7.91 22.91
N HIS A 160 17.13 8.06 24.05
CA HIS A 160 16.48 8.02 25.35
C HIS A 160 15.37 9.07 25.47
N ALA A 161 15.63 10.32 25.08
CA ALA A 161 14.63 11.39 25.10
C ALA A 161 13.43 11.10 24.17
N ILE A 162 13.67 10.52 23.00
CA ILE A 162 12.62 10.15 22.04
C ILE A 162 11.71 9.07 22.60
N ALA A 163 12.28 7.96 23.09
CA ALA A 163 11.50 6.84 23.62
C ALA A 163 10.64 7.24 24.83
N ASN A 164 11.09 8.26 25.57
CA ASN A 164 10.42 8.81 26.74
C ASN A 164 9.49 9.99 26.43
N GLY A 165 9.19 10.26 25.15
CA GLY A 165 8.27 11.31 24.72
C GLY A 165 8.79 12.75 24.95
N GLN A 166 10.06 12.92 25.32
CA GLN A 166 10.68 14.21 25.62
C GLN A 166 11.24 14.91 24.37
N LYS A 167 11.55 14.14 23.32
CA LYS A 167 11.97 14.62 22.01
C LYS A 167 11.10 13.97 20.93
N GLY A 168 10.73 14.75 19.92
CA GLY A 168 9.97 14.26 18.78
C GLY A 168 10.81 14.13 17.51
N LEU A 169 10.27 13.39 16.54
CA LEU A 169 10.73 13.39 15.16
C LEU A 169 10.11 14.56 14.40
N THR A 170 10.82 15.09 13.41
CA THR A 170 10.20 15.94 12.39
C THR A 170 9.34 15.09 11.46
N GLN A 171 8.41 15.72 10.74
CA GLN A 171 7.60 15.02 9.75
C GLN A 171 8.45 14.39 8.64
N GLU A 172 9.54 15.06 8.24
CA GLU A 172 10.50 14.53 7.28
C GLU A 172 11.19 13.26 7.81
N GLN A 173 11.67 13.27 9.05
CA GLN A 173 12.26 12.09 9.70
C GLN A 173 11.25 10.94 9.82
N GLY A 174 10.01 11.25 10.20
CA GLY A 174 8.92 10.29 10.21
C GLY A 174 8.65 9.69 8.82
N GLY A 175 8.67 10.52 7.77
CA GLY A 175 8.52 10.08 6.38
C GLY A 175 9.65 9.17 5.92
N GLN A 176 10.90 9.52 6.24
CA GLN A 176 12.06 8.67 5.94
C GLN A 176 11.97 7.30 6.64
N LEU A 177 11.51 7.29 7.90
CA LEU A 177 11.32 6.06 8.67
C LEU A 177 10.21 5.16 8.09
N ARG A 178 9.08 5.76 7.69
CA ARG A 178 8.00 5.06 6.99
C ARG A 178 8.49 4.47 5.67
N ASP A 179 9.24 5.23 4.89
CA ASP A 179 9.77 4.79 3.59
C ASP A 179 10.74 3.61 3.76
N HIS A 180 11.60 3.67 4.79
CA HIS A 180 12.47 2.55 5.17
C HIS A 180 11.67 1.27 5.48
N LEU A 181 10.61 1.39 6.30
CA LEU A 181 9.75 0.25 6.62
C LEU A 181 9.02 -0.31 5.39
N ILE A 182 8.53 0.55 4.50
CA ILE A 182 7.89 0.11 3.24
C ILE A 182 8.85 -0.76 2.43
N LEU A 183 10.12 -0.34 2.29
CA LEU A 183 11.14 -1.10 1.57
C LEU A 183 11.47 -2.42 2.28
N GLN A 184 11.54 -2.42 3.62
CA GLN A 184 11.75 -3.62 4.41
C GLN A 184 10.60 -4.62 4.19
N PHE A 185 9.35 -4.19 4.29
CA PHE A 185 8.18 -5.05 4.08
C PHE A 185 8.07 -5.51 2.62
N ASN A 186 8.45 -4.69 1.66
CA ASN A 186 8.53 -5.11 0.26
C ASN A 186 9.50 -6.30 0.09
N ALA A 187 10.68 -6.24 0.70
CA ALA A 187 11.64 -7.35 0.68
C ALA A 187 11.13 -8.58 1.45
N ASP A 188 10.40 -8.38 2.55
CA ASP A 188 9.77 -9.47 3.29
C ASP A 188 8.70 -10.18 2.44
N ILE A 189 7.91 -9.43 1.66
CA ILE A 189 6.92 -9.97 0.71
C ILE A 189 7.60 -10.80 -0.37
N ASP A 190 8.71 -10.32 -0.97
CA ASP A 190 9.45 -11.09 -1.97
C ASP A 190 9.97 -12.43 -1.39
N ARG A 191 10.37 -12.44 -0.12
CA ARG A 191 10.77 -13.68 0.57
C ARG A 191 9.58 -14.58 0.88
N MET A 192 8.39 -14.04 1.09
CA MET A 192 7.16 -14.82 1.29
C MET A 192 6.54 -15.32 -0.02
N LEU A 193 6.77 -14.63 -1.14
CA LEU A 193 6.15 -14.89 -2.44
C LEU A 193 7.23 -15.01 -3.54
N PRO A 194 8.19 -15.95 -3.40
CA PRO A 194 9.29 -16.05 -4.35
C PRO A 194 8.77 -16.37 -5.75
N GLY A 195 9.17 -15.55 -6.73
CA GLY A 195 8.80 -15.73 -8.13
C GLY A 195 7.34 -15.36 -8.47
N THR A 196 6.55 -14.90 -7.50
CA THR A 196 5.20 -14.41 -7.76
C THR A 196 5.26 -12.99 -8.33
N VAL A 197 4.67 -12.79 -9.50
CA VAL A 197 4.50 -11.44 -10.08
C VAL A 197 3.23 -10.83 -9.51
N LEU A 198 3.39 -9.78 -8.71
CA LEU A 198 2.30 -8.95 -8.19
C LEU A 198 2.26 -7.65 -8.98
N ASN A 199 1.06 -7.16 -9.26
CA ASN A 199 0.91 -5.77 -9.72
C ASN A 199 1.12 -4.78 -8.56
N ASP A 200 1.26 -3.50 -8.90
CA ASP A 200 1.59 -2.45 -7.93
C ASP A 200 0.53 -2.31 -6.81
N GLY A 201 -0.75 -2.48 -7.14
CA GLY A 201 -1.85 -2.41 -6.18
C GLY A 201 -1.87 -3.60 -5.22
N GLU A 202 -1.69 -4.81 -5.75
CA GLU A 202 -1.57 -6.03 -4.94
C GLU A 202 -0.42 -5.91 -3.96
N ARG A 203 0.75 -5.49 -4.46
CA ARG A 203 1.95 -5.32 -3.65
C ARG A 203 1.79 -4.21 -2.61
N ALA A 204 1.24 -3.05 -2.97
CA ALA A 204 1.00 -1.96 -2.04
C ALA A 204 0.03 -2.35 -0.90
N ALA A 205 -1.04 -3.09 -1.22
CA ALA A 205 -1.98 -3.58 -0.21
C ALA A 205 -1.30 -4.55 0.77
N LEU A 206 -0.48 -5.48 0.28
CA LEU A 206 0.29 -6.39 1.13
C LEU A 206 1.32 -5.66 1.99
N ILE A 207 1.97 -4.62 1.45
CA ILE A 207 2.88 -3.76 2.22
C ILE A 207 2.11 -3.07 3.34
N SER A 208 0.95 -2.45 3.07
CA SER A 208 0.14 -1.81 4.12
C SER A 208 -0.31 -2.80 5.20
N LEU A 209 -0.69 -4.01 4.78
CA LEU A 209 -1.10 -5.09 5.67
C LEU A 209 0.07 -5.52 6.59
N ALA A 210 1.26 -5.71 6.00
CA ALA A 210 2.48 -6.02 6.73
C ALA A 210 2.93 -4.86 7.63
N TYR A 211 2.74 -3.61 7.20
CA TYR A 211 3.03 -2.42 8.00
C TYR A 211 2.21 -2.40 9.28
N ASN A 212 0.92 -2.73 9.18
CA ASN A 212 0.04 -2.77 10.35
C ASN A 212 0.29 -3.96 11.29
N ALA A 213 0.51 -5.15 10.73
CA ALA A 213 0.50 -6.41 11.50
C ALA A 213 1.88 -7.06 11.66
N GLY A 214 2.92 -6.44 11.09
CA GLY A 214 4.24 -7.03 10.89
C GLY A 214 4.26 -8.12 9.83
N ALA A 215 5.44 -8.41 9.29
CA ALA A 215 5.68 -9.49 8.35
C ALA A 215 5.25 -10.87 8.91
N GLY A 216 5.46 -11.11 10.20
CA GLY A 216 5.01 -12.33 10.86
C GLY A 216 3.47 -12.45 10.93
N GLY A 217 2.76 -11.33 11.12
CA GLY A 217 1.30 -11.29 11.09
C GLY A 217 0.76 -11.58 9.68
N LEU A 218 1.36 -10.96 8.66
CA LEU A 218 1.04 -11.26 7.27
C LEU A 218 1.28 -12.75 6.94
N ARG A 219 2.42 -13.32 7.34
CA ARG A 219 2.71 -14.74 7.09
C ARG A 219 1.67 -15.66 7.70
N ARG A 220 1.27 -15.42 8.96
CA ARG A 220 0.26 -16.26 9.65
C ARG A 220 -1.17 -16.05 9.15
N SER A 221 -1.42 -15.03 8.33
CA SER A 221 -2.76 -14.78 7.77
C SER A 221 -3.22 -15.84 6.76
N GLY A 222 -2.27 -16.62 6.20
CA GLY A 222 -2.53 -17.53 5.09
C GLY A 222 -2.72 -16.84 3.73
N ILE A 223 -2.70 -15.49 3.68
CA ILE A 223 -2.79 -14.73 2.43
C ILE A 223 -1.64 -15.05 1.48
N PRO A 224 -0.36 -15.06 1.91
CA PRO A 224 0.74 -15.44 1.02
C PRO A 224 0.56 -16.85 0.43
N ASP A 225 0.16 -17.82 1.25
CA ASP A 225 -0.05 -19.21 0.81
C ASP A 225 -1.23 -19.32 -0.17
N ALA A 226 -2.27 -18.50 -0.04
CA ALA A 226 -3.38 -18.44 -0.98
C ALA A 226 -2.91 -17.89 -2.34
N ILE A 227 -2.14 -16.80 -2.34
CA ILE A 227 -1.56 -16.21 -3.56
C ILE A 227 -0.66 -17.22 -4.28
N GLN A 228 0.24 -17.89 -3.57
CA GLN A 228 1.13 -18.91 -4.16
C GLN A 228 0.37 -20.06 -4.80
N ARG A 229 -0.77 -20.45 -4.22
CA ARG A 229 -1.66 -21.49 -4.76
C ARG A 229 -2.53 -21.01 -5.93
N GLY A 230 -2.37 -19.74 -6.36
CA GLY A 230 -3.14 -19.17 -7.46
C GLY A 230 -4.59 -18.84 -7.10
N ALA A 231 -4.86 -18.52 -5.83
CA ALA A 231 -6.18 -18.04 -5.42
C ALA A 231 -6.59 -16.82 -6.25
N LYS A 232 -7.89 -16.72 -6.55
CA LYS A 232 -8.40 -15.60 -7.35
C LYS A 232 -8.23 -14.28 -6.57
N PRO A 233 -7.99 -13.13 -7.22
CA PRO A 233 -7.81 -11.87 -6.53
C PRO A 233 -8.95 -11.50 -5.57
N GLN A 234 -10.19 -11.86 -5.90
CA GLN A 234 -11.36 -11.63 -5.05
C GLN A 234 -11.34 -12.45 -3.76
N GLU A 235 -10.80 -13.67 -3.81
CA GLU A 235 -10.63 -14.52 -2.63
C GLU A 235 -9.59 -13.91 -1.69
N VAL A 236 -8.46 -13.49 -2.24
CA VAL A 236 -7.40 -12.80 -1.48
C VAL A 236 -7.92 -11.50 -0.88
N ALA A 237 -8.65 -10.69 -1.65
CA ALA A 237 -9.27 -9.47 -1.14
C ALA A 237 -10.26 -9.73 0.00
N GLN A 238 -11.01 -10.83 -0.07
CA GLN A 238 -11.88 -11.25 1.04
C GLN A 238 -11.07 -11.66 2.28
N MET A 239 -9.94 -12.35 2.11
CA MET A 239 -9.04 -12.67 3.22
C MET A 239 -8.48 -11.40 3.86
N ILE A 240 -8.09 -10.39 3.06
CA ILE A 240 -7.63 -9.08 3.56
C ILE A 240 -8.74 -8.42 4.38
N ARG A 241 -9.99 -8.39 3.88
CA ARG A 241 -11.16 -7.81 4.60
C ARG A 241 -11.43 -8.45 5.95
N SER A 242 -11.20 -9.75 6.06
CA SER A 242 -11.41 -10.51 7.29
C SER A 242 -10.19 -10.53 8.22
N PHE A 243 -9.05 -9.98 7.79
CA PHE A 243 -7.80 -10.09 8.53
C PHE A 243 -7.77 -9.16 9.75
N ASN A 244 -7.72 -9.78 10.94
CA ASN A 244 -7.56 -9.12 12.23
C ASN A 244 -8.62 -8.03 12.51
N THR A 245 -9.85 -8.22 12.01
CA THR A 245 -10.96 -7.26 12.20
C THR A 245 -11.82 -7.56 13.43
N LEU A 246 -11.34 -8.41 14.35
CA LEU A 246 -12.02 -8.69 15.63
C LEU A 246 -12.28 -7.37 16.38
N GLY A 247 -13.55 -7.03 16.57
CA GLY A 247 -14.00 -5.77 17.18
C GLY A 247 -14.23 -4.60 16.23
N GLY A 248 -14.15 -4.80 14.90
CA GLY A 248 -14.55 -3.83 13.86
C GLY A 248 -13.62 -2.64 13.65
N GLN A 249 -12.70 -2.35 14.58
CA GLN A 249 -11.85 -1.14 14.57
C GLN A 249 -10.96 -1.02 13.33
N LEU A 250 -10.58 -2.13 12.70
CA LEU A 250 -9.73 -2.14 11.50
C LEU A 250 -10.52 -2.37 10.20
N GLN A 251 -11.85 -2.52 10.26
CA GLN A 251 -12.64 -2.94 9.10
C GLN A 251 -12.52 -1.95 7.92
N ASN A 252 -12.53 -0.64 8.20
CA ASN A 252 -12.39 0.39 7.18
C ASN A 252 -11.01 0.34 6.50
N ARG A 253 -9.94 0.17 7.27
CA ARG A 253 -8.59 -0.02 6.74
C ARG A 253 -8.50 -1.27 5.87
N ARG A 254 -9.04 -2.40 6.33
CA ARG A 254 -9.02 -3.65 5.55
C ARG A 254 -9.84 -3.58 4.28
N ASN A 255 -10.98 -2.90 4.31
CA ASN A 255 -11.77 -2.64 3.11
C ASN A 255 -10.99 -1.79 2.11
N HIS A 256 -10.30 -0.75 2.58
CA HIS A 256 -9.46 0.08 1.73
C HIS A 256 -8.28 -0.71 1.12
N GLU A 257 -7.56 -1.49 1.92
CA GLU A 257 -6.47 -2.37 1.45
C GLU A 257 -6.97 -3.40 0.43
N ALA A 258 -8.14 -4.00 0.65
CA ALA A 258 -8.76 -4.90 -0.31
C ALA A 258 -9.17 -4.19 -1.62
N ALA A 259 -9.63 -2.94 -1.54
CA ALA A 259 -9.91 -2.13 -2.74
C ALA A 259 -8.63 -1.83 -3.52
N VAL A 260 -7.54 -1.46 -2.83
CA VAL A 260 -6.22 -1.24 -3.44
C VAL A 260 -5.71 -2.52 -4.10
N TYR A 261 -5.86 -3.68 -3.44
CA TYR A 261 -5.48 -4.98 -3.99
C TYR A 261 -6.24 -5.32 -5.29
N LEU A 262 -7.54 -5.02 -5.34
CA LEU A 262 -8.39 -5.33 -6.50
C LEU A 262 -8.30 -4.31 -7.65
N GLY A 263 -7.82 -3.09 -7.39
CA GLY A 263 -7.75 -2.01 -8.37
C GLY A 263 -9.11 -1.76 -9.04
N ALA A 264 -9.15 -1.77 -10.37
CA ALA A 264 -10.37 -1.52 -11.16
C ALA A 264 -11.52 -2.51 -10.86
N LYS A 265 -11.22 -3.69 -10.30
CA LYS A 265 -12.22 -4.71 -9.96
C LYS A 265 -12.87 -4.48 -8.59
N ALA A 266 -12.42 -3.48 -7.82
CA ALA A 266 -12.91 -3.22 -6.48
C ALA A 266 -14.41 -2.91 -6.44
N GLN A 267 -14.89 -2.03 -7.34
CA GLN A 267 -16.30 -1.61 -7.36
C GLN A 267 -17.25 -2.82 -7.47
N ALA A 268 -17.05 -3.66 -8.49
CA ALA A 268 -17.86 -4.85 -8.70
C ALA A 268 -17.80 -5.84 -7.51
N PHE A 269 -16.66 -5.91 -6.82
CA PHE A 269 -16.49 -6.76 -5.65
C PHE A 269 -17.30 -6.26 -4.44
N PHE A 270 -17.31 -4.94 -4.19
CA PHE A 270 -18.05 -4.34 -3.07
C PHE A 270 -19.56 -4.16 -3.36
N ASP A 271 -19.97 -4.11 -4.62
CA ASP A 271 -21.39 -4.03 -5.01
C ASP A 271 -22.14 -5.36 -4.86
N ASN A 272 -21.41 -6.48 -4.78
CA ASN A 272 -22.00 -7.78 -4.51
C ASN A 272 -22.51 -7.84 -3.06
N GLY A 273 -23.77 -8.23 -2.85
CA GLY A 273 -24.53 -7.99 -1.61
C GLY A 273 -23.92 -8.51 -0.30
N SER A 274 -23.05 -9.53 -0.35
CA SER A 274 -22.32 -10.05 0.82
C SER A 274 -21.08 -9.22 1.19
N ASN A 275 -20.64 -8.31 0.33
CA ASN A 275 -19.41 -7.55 0.44
C ASN A 275 -19.61 -6.05 0.58
N ARG A 276 -20.85 -5.57 0.63
CA ARG A 276 -21.15 -4.15 0.78
C ARG A 276 -20.44 -3.52 1.96
N LEU A 277 -19.90 -2.33 1.70
CA LEU A 277 -19.44 -1.45 2.77
C LEU A 277 -20.66 -1.01 3.60
N PRO A 278 -20.54 -0.90 4.94
CA PRO A 278 -21.61 -0.33 5.73
C PRO A 278 -21.90 1.10 5.26
N PRO A 279 -23.16 1.55 5.30
CA PRO A 279 -23.48 2.95 5.08
C PRO A 279 -22.71 3.78 6.12
N GLN A 280 -22.10 4.88 5.65
CA GLN A 280 -21.36 5.82 6.49
C GLN A 280 -22.31 6.60 7.40
#